data_AF-A0A4Y2FRK2-F1
#
_entry.id   AF-A0A4Y2FRK2-F1
#
_cell.length_a   1.000
_cell.length_b   1.000
_cell.length_c   1.000
_cell.angle_alpha   90.00
_cell.angle_beta   90.00
_cell.angle_gamma   90.00
#
_symmetry.space_group_name_H-M   'P 1'
#
loop_
_entity.id
_entity.type
_entity.pdbx_description
1 polymer ?
#
loop_
_entity_poly.entity_id
_entity_poly.type
_entity_poly.pdbx_seq_one_letter_code
_entity_poly.pdbx_strand_id
1 'polypeptide(L)'
;MKDEFAERFEQFKTNKITLAFIVHPLNTNTNEINIEPFGIDAGLLQMQLLDLKTKDLWSGKITELKSKLEELEFQKCMHSSKKQKANSSKWTALKEIPRVEVLIFGAWNSLPECYSEVKKLTN
;
A
#
# COMPACT_ATOMS: atom_id res chain seq x y z
N MET A 1 -9.31 13.65 -52.83
CA MET A 1 -9.58 14.42 -51.60
C MET A 1 -10.71 13.81 -50.76
N LYS A 2 -11.94 13.61 -51.28
CA LYS A 2 -13.00 12.91 -50.53
C LYS A 2 -12.70 11.43 -50.29
N ASP A 3 -12.23 10.72 -51.31
CA ASP A 3 -11.98 9.27 -51.23
C ASP A 3 -10.79 8.94 -50.33
N GLU A 4 -9.73 9.75 -50.41
CA GLU A 4 -8.53 9.64 -49.56
C GLU A 4 -8.84 9.92 -48.07
N PHE A 5 -9.74 10.87 -47.77
CA PHE A 5 -10.20 11.09 -46.40
C PHE A 5 -11.04 9.92 -45.89
N ALA A 6 -11.96 9.42 -46.72
CA ALA A 6 -12.79 8.27 -46.36
C ALA A 6 -11.92 7.04 -46.05
N GLU A 7 -10.89 6.79 -46.87
CA GLU A 7 -9.94 5.71 -46.65
C GLU A 7 -9.18 5.86 -45.33
N ARG A 8 -8.63 7.04 -45.03
CA ARG A 8 -7.93 7.32 -43.77
C ARG A 8 -8.84 7.22 -42.55
N PHE A 9 -10.09 7.65 -42.68
CA PHE A 9 -11.07 7.56 -41.60
C PHE A 9 -11.48 6.11 -41.33
N GLU A 10 -11.60 5.28 -42.36
CA GLU A 10 -11.82 3.84 -42.21
C GLU A 10 -10.64 3.16 -41.50
N GLN A 11 -9.40 3.47 -41.90
CA GLN A 11 -8.20 2.99 -41.22
C GLN A 11 -8.11 3.48 -39.75
N PHE A 12 -8.59 4.69 -39.47
CA PHE A 12 -8.64 5.18 -38.09
C PHE A 12 -9.61 4.35 -37.23
N LYS A 13 -10.77 3.95 -37.78
CA LYS A 13 -11.74 3.12 -37.06
C LYS A 13 -11.17 1.75 -36.69
N THR A 14 -10.27 1.18 -37.50
CA THR A 14 -9.59 -0.08 -37.16
C THR A 14 -8.59 0.08 -36.01
N ASN A 15 -8.07 1.30 -35.78
CA ASN A 15 -7.16 1.60 -34.68
C ASN A 15 -7.87 1.98 -33.36
N LYS A 16 -9.21 2.00 -33.34
CA LYS A 16 -10.00 2.39 -32.17
C LYS A 16 -9.66 1.57 -30.93
N ILE A 17 -9.50 0.25 -31.07
CA ILE A 17 -9.17 -0.65 -29.97
C ILE A 17 -7.72 -0.41 -29.50
N THR A 18 -6.79 -0.19 -30.44
CA THR A 18 -5.40 0.16 -30.13
C THR A 18 -5.30 1.47 -29.35
N LEU A 19 -6.10 2.48 -29.70
CA LEU A 19 -6.18 3.74 -28.96
C LEU A 19 -6.78 3.54 -27.56
N ALA A 20 -7.86 2.74 -27.44
CA ALA A 20 -8.45 2.41 -26.15
C ALA A 20 -7.44 1.70 -25.23
N PHE A 21 -6.62 0.81 -25.80
CA PHE A 21 -5.55 0.12 -25.07
C PHE A 21 -4.49 1.08 -24.53
N ILE A 22 -4.07 2.10 -25.30
CA ILE A 22 -3.09 3.10 -24.83
C ILE A 22 -3.63 3.87 -23.61
N VAL A 23 -4.91 4.22 -23.62
CA VAL A 23 -5.54 4.98 -22.53
C VAL A 23 -5.86 4.08 -21.32
N HIS A 24 -6.29 2.84 -21.57
CA HIS A 24 -6.73 1.89 -20.54
C HIS A 24 -6.20 0.48 -20.81
N PRO A 25 -4.90 0.22 -20.57
CA PRO A 25 -4.24 -1.01 -20.99
C PRO A 25 -4.75 -2.27 -20.28
N LEU A 26 -5.26 -2.14 -19.05
CA LEU A 26 -5.79 -3.26 -18.26
C LEU A 26 -7.26 -3.59 -18.54
N ASN A 27 -7.99 -2.67 -19.17
CA ASN A 27 -9.44 -2.78 -19.37
C ASN A 27 -9.82 -3.13 -20.82
N THR A 28 -8.85 -3.10 -21.74
CA THR A 28 -9.09 -3.32 -23.17
C THR A 28 -8.94 -4.80 -23.53
N ASN A 29 -9.80 -5.32 -24.41
CA ASN A 29 -9.67 -6.69 -24.91
C ASN A 29 -8.42 -6.81 -25.78
N THR A 30 -7.41 -7.50 -25.27
CA THR A 30 -6.10 -7.62 -25.89
C THR A 30 -6.11 -8.44 -27.16
N ASN A 31 -7.12 -9.29 -27.33
CA ASN A 31 -7.28 -10.15 -28.51
C ASN A 31 -7.74 -9.37 -29.76
N GLU A 32 -8.27 -8.15 -29.56
CA GLU A 32 -8.80 -7.30 -30.64
C GLU A 32 -7.83 -6.17 -31.01
N ILE A 33 -6.66 -6.09 -30.38
CA ILE A 33 -5.67 -5.04 -30.68
C ILE A 33 -4.94 -5.42 -31.97
N ASN A 34 -5.08 -4.58 -33.00
CA ASN A 34 -4.29 -4.70 -34.21
C ASN A 34 -2.90 -4.09 -33.99
N ILE A 35 -1.89 -4.94 -33.83
CA ILE A 35 -0.50 -4.53 -33.61
C ILE A 35 0.45 -4.84 -34.77
N GLU A 36 -0.01 -5.64 -35.75
CA GLU A 36 0.78 -6.04 -36.93
C GLU A 36 1.39 -4.84 -37.67
N PRO A 37 0.65 -3.72 -37.91
CA PRO A 37 1.21 -2.58 -38.63
C PRO A 37 2.39 -1.89 -37.93
N PHE A 38 2.57 -2.14 -36.63
CA PHE A 38 3.61 -1.52 -35.82
C PHE A 38 4.85 -2.40 -35.63
N GLY A 39 4.84 -3.62 -36.20
CA GLY A 39 5.97 -4.56 -36.05
C GLY A 39 6.18 -5.03 -34.61
N ILE A 40 5.14 -5.00 -33.78
CA ILE A 40 5.20 -5.45 -32.38
C ILE A 40 4.94 -6.95 -32.34
N ASP A 41 5.80 -7.68 -31.62
CA ASP A 41 5.60 -9.10 -31.38
C ASP A 41 4.41 -9.35 -30.44
N ALA A 42 3.42 -10.11 -30.93
CA ALA A 42 2.20 -10.39 -30.19
C ALA A 42 2.44 -11.24 -28.94
N GLY A 43 3.38 -12.19 -29.01
CA GLY A 43 3.74 -13.04 -27.86
C GLY A 43 4.35 -12.23 -26.73
N LEU A 44 5.31 -11.37 -27.05
CA LEU A 44 5.97 -10.47 -26.11
C LEU A 44 4.98 -9.49 -25.48
N LEU A 45 4.10 -8.88 -26.28
CA LEU A 45 3.07 -7.97 -25.76
C LEU A 45 2.14 -8.68 -24.78
N GLN A 46 1.69 -9.90 -25.10
CA GLN A 46 0.84 -10.68 -24.20
C GLN A 46 1.56 -11.02 -22.88
N MET A 47 2.84 -11.41 -22.93
CA MET A 47 3.63 -11.67 -21.73
C MET A 47 3.78 -10.42 -20.85
N GLN A 48 4.10 -9.27 -21.45
CA GLN A 48 4.24 -8.01 -20.71
C GLN A 48 2.92 -7.57 -20.08
N LEU A 49 1.79 -7.85 -20.74
CA LEU A 49 0.47 -7.53 -20.19
C LEU A 49 0.08 -8.42 -19.02
N LEU A 50 0.41 -9.71 -19.08
CA LEU A 50 0.22 -10.62 -17.95
C LEU A 50 1.01 -10.13 -16.74
N ASP A 51 2.27 -9.73 -16.93
CA ASP A 51 3.10 -9.17 -15.87
C ASP A 51 2.48 -7.89 -15.28
N LEU A 52 2.06 -6.95 -16.13
CA LEU A 52 1.42 -5.69 -15.70
C LEU A 52 0.15 -5.94 -14.87
N LYS A 53 -0.71 -6.87 -15.30
CA LYS A 53 -1.94 -7.23 -14.59
C LYS A 53 -1.65 -7.88 -13.24
N THR A 54 -0.61 -8.72 -13.17
CA THR A 54 -0.21 -9.31 -11.88
C THR A 54 0.36 -8.26 -10.94
N LYS A 55 1.17 -7.31 -11.44
CA LYS A 55 1.73 -6.22 -10.64
C LYS A 55 0.64 -5.35 -9.99
N ASP A 56 -0.40 -5.00 -10.75
CA ASP A 56 -1.55 -4.26 -10.23
C ASP A 56 -2.27 -5.05 -9.12
N LEU A 57 -2.57 -6.33 -9.35
CA LEU A 57 -3.16 -7.22 -8.34
C LEU A 57 -2.31 -7.31 -7.07
N TRP A 58 -0.99 -7.42 -7.23
CA TRP A 58 -0.05 -7.49 -6.10
C TRP A 58 0.01 -6.19 -5.31
N SER A 59 -0.11 -5.03 -5.98
CA SER A 59 -0.10 -3.73 -5.31
C SER A 59 -1.26 -3.59 -4.30
N GLY A 60 -2.45 -4.05 -4.68
CA GLY A 60 -3.62 -4.07 -3.79
C GLY A 60 -3.43 -4.99 -2.59
N LYS A 61 -2.94 -6.21 -2.81
CA LYS A 61 -2.65 -7.19 -1.74
C LYS A 61 -1.59 -6.68 -0.76
N ILE A 62 -0.54 -6.04 -1.27
CA ILE A 62 0.53 -5.46 -0.44
C ILE A 62 -0.03 -4.30 0.40
N THR A 63 -0.88 -3.46 -0.19
CA THR A 63 -1.54 -2.36 0.54
C THR A 63 -2.43 -2.88 1.66
N GLU A 64 -3.25 -3.90 1.37
CA GLU A 64 -4.11 -4.54 2.38
C GLU A 64 -3.28 -5.19 3.50
N LEU A 65 -2.20 -5.90 3.14
CA LEU A 65 -1.29 -6.51 4.10
C LEU A 65 -0.66 -5.46 5.01
N LYS A 66 -0.21 -4.33 4.46
CA LYS A 66 0.33 -3.21 5.22
C LYS A 66 -0.69 -2.68 6.23
N SER A 67 -1.93 -2.42 5.82
CA SER A 67 -2.98 -1.94 6.73
C SER A 67 -3.29 -2.94 7.85
N LYS A 68 -3.31 -4.26 7.54
CA LYS A 68 -3.48 -5.29 8.57
C LYS A 68 -2.34 -5.34 9.57
N LEU A 69 -1.10 -5.08 9.12
CA LEU A 69 0.06 -5.02 10.00
C LEU A 69 -0.01 -3.80 10.93
N GLU A 70 -0.35 -2.63 10.39
CA GLU A 70 -0.54 -1.40 11.16
C GLU A 70 -1.64 -1.56 12.23
N GLU A 71 -2.77 -2.16 11.87
CA GLU A 71 -3.87 -2.44 12.81
C GLU A 71 -3.42 -3.41 13.92
N LEU A 72 -2.64 -4.44 13.58
CA LEU A 72 -2.12 -5.40 14.55
C LEU A 72 -1.16 -4.72 15.55
N GLU A 73 -0.28 -3.84 15.07
CA GLU A 73 0.60 -3.05 15.93
C GLU A 73 -0.19 -2.08 16.83
N PHE A 74 -1.20 -1.41 16.27
CA PHE A 74 -2.09 -0.54 17.03
C PHE A 74 -2.84 -1.28 18.14
N GLN A 75 -3.41 -2.45 17.84
CA GLN A 75 -4.08 -3.29 18.84
C GLN A 75 -3.13 -3.74 19.94
N LYS A 76 -1.91 -4.19 19.58
CA LYS A 76 -0.90 -4.55 20.59
C LYS A 76 -0.62 -3.37 21.52
N CYS A 77 -0.38 -2.17 20.99
CA CYS A 77 -0.17 -0.95 21.77
C CYS A 77 -1.34 -0.67 22.72
N MET A 78 -2.58 -0.71 22.22
CA MET A 78 -3.79 -0.48 23.01
C MET A 78 -4.04 -1.53 24.10
N HIS A 79 -3.65 -2.78 23.87
CA HIS A 79 -3.75 -3.84 24.88
C HIS A 79 -2.65 -3.73 25.95
N SER A 80 -1.44 -3.28 25.59
CA SER A 80 -0.40 -2.92 26.57
C SER A 80 -0.79 -1.71 27.43
N SER A 81 -1.40 -0.66 26.84
CA SER A 81 -1.85 0.52 27.60
C SER A 81 -3.05 0.23 28.51
N LYS A 82 -4.00 -0.62 28.08
CA LYS A 82 -5.07 -1.14 28.97
C LYS A 82 -4.52 -1.99 30.11
N LYS A 83 -3.49 -2.81 29.88
CA LYS A 83 -2.77 -3.50 30.96
C LYS A 83 -2.14 -2.49 31.91
N GLN A 84 -1.47 -1.45 31.40
CA GLN A 84 -0.82 -0.38 32.17
C GLN A 84 -1.80 0.47 33.01
N LYS A 85 -3.04 0.64 32.53
CA LYS A 85 -4.12 1.31 33.28
C LYS A 85 -4.76 0.38 34.33
N ALA A 86 -4.88 -0.91 34.06
CA ALA A 86 -5.45 -1.90 34.98
C ALA A 86 -4.49 -2.34 36.09
N ASN A 87 -3.17 -2.30 35.84
CA ASN A 87 -2.18 -2.46 36.91
C ASN A 87 -1.96 -1.13 37.65
N SER A 88 -2.15 0.07 37.05
CA SER A 88 -2.13 1.36 37.78
C SER A 88 -3.06 1.38 39.01
N SER A 89 -4.26 0.82 38.92
CA SER A 89 -5.19 0.69 40.06
C SER A 89 -4.79 -0.39 41.09
N LYS A 90 -3.99 -1.38 40.71
CA LYS A 90 -3.32 -2.33 41.64
C LYS A 90 -2.09 -1.72 42.29
N TRP A 91 -1.39 -0.80 41.61
CA TRP A 91 -0.22 -0.07 42.16
C TRP A 91 -0.60 0.96 43.21
N THR A 92 -1.80 1.57 43.15
CA THR A 92 -2.30 2.45 44.22
C THR A 92 -2.53 1.70 45.55
N ALA A 93 -2.64 0.37 45.51
CA ALA A 93 -2.70 -0.50 46.69
C ALA A 93 -1.31 -0.95 47.18
N LEU A 94 -0.26 -0.84 46.36
CA LEU A 94 1.14 -1.07 46.72
C LEU A 94 1.79 0.20 47.30
N LYS A 95 1.09 0.90 48.20
CA LYS A 95 1.60 2.10 48.88
C LYS A 95 2.75 1.85 49.87
N GLU A 96 3.36 0.66 49.85
CA GLU A 96 4.54 0.31 50.65
C GLU A 96 5.64 -0.34 49.80
N ILE A 97 6.07 0.33 48.73
CA ILE A 97 7.17 -0.13 47.88
C ILE A 97 8.53 0.39 48.39
N PRO A 98 9.57 -0.46 48.49
CA PRO A 98 10.94 -0.04 48.83
C PRO A 98 11.50 1.03 47.88
N ARG A 99 12.25 2.00 48.43
CA ARG A 99 12.73 3.22 47.73
C ARG A 99 13.39 3.00 46.36
N VAL A 100 14.02 1.85 46.14
CA VAL A 100 14.71 1.52 44.88
C VAL A 100 13.72 1.23 43.74
N GLU A 101 12.60 0.56 44.02
CA GLU A 101 11.59 0.25 43.01
C GLU A 101 10.83 1.50 42.56
N VAL A 102 10.65 2.49 43.45
CA VAL A 102 10.10 3.81 43.10
C VAL A 102 11.00 4.53 42.10
N LEU A 103 12.32 4.48 42.30
CA LEU A 103 13.28 5.13 41.42
C LEU A 103 13.36 4.43 40.05
N ILE A 104 13.39 3.10 40.03
CA ILE A 104 13.38 2.32 38.78
C ILE A 104 12.08 2.56 38.01
N PHE A 105 10.94 2.58 38.69
CA PHE A 105 9.65 2.83 38.08
C PHE A 105 9.51 4.27 37.56
N GLY A 106 9.98 5.26 38.31
CA GLY A 106 9.98 6.65 37.87
C GLY A 106 10.85 6.84 36.62
N ALA A 107 12.04 6.25 36.61
CA ALA A 107 12.93 6.26 35.45
C ALA A 107 12.29 5.56 34.24
N TRP A 108 11.64 4.42 34.44
CA TRP A 108 10.98 3.65 33.38
C TRP A 108 9.80 4.38 32.74
N ASN A 109 8.93 5.02 33.54
CA ASN A 109 7.79 5.78 32.99
C ASN A 109 8.20 7.16 32.41
N SER A 110 9.43 7.57 32.63
CA SER A 110 9.99 8.77 31.98
C SER A 110 10.61 8.46 30.62
N LEU A 111 10.69 7.18 30.24
CA LEU A 111 11.14 6.78 28.91
C LEU A 111 10.04 7.08 27.88
N PRO A 112 10.37 7.67 26.73
CA PRO A 112 9.39 7.96 25.69
C PRO A 112 8.72 6.69 25.16
N GLU A 113 7.41 6.75 24.90
CA GLU A 113 6.64 5.58 24.46
C GLU A 113 6.93 5.21 23.00
N CYS A 114 7.48 6.14 22.22
CA CYS A 114 7.89 5.89 20.84
C CYS A 114 9.12 6.71 20.41
N TYR A 115 9.78 6.23 19.35
CA TYR A 115 11.03 6.82 18.83
C TYR A 115 10.89 8.29 18.41
N SER A 116 9.71 8.72 17.96
CA SER A 116 9.46 10.12 17.55
C SER A 116 9.46 11.09 18.73
N GLU A 117 9.14 10.62 19.94
CA GLU A 117 9.23 11.41 21.18
C GLU A 117 10.66 11.49 21.70
N VAL A 118 11.47 10.45 21.51
CA VAL A 118 12.92 10.47 21.82
C VAL A 118 13.61 11.59 21.05
N LYS A 119 13.28 11.76 19.76
CA LYS A 119 13.87 12.80 18.90
C LYS A 119 13.57 14.23 19.37
N LYS A 120 12.50 14.44 20.15
CA LYS A 120 12.12 15.75 20.71
C LYS A 120 12.93 16.12 21.95
N LEU A 121 13.55 15.15 22.63
CA LEU A 121 14.34 15.38 23.84
C LEU A 121 15.82 15.73 23.56
N THR A 122 16.24 15.61 22.30
CA THR A 122 17.63 15.86 21.86
C THR A 122 17.84 17.25 21.23
N ASN A 123 16.90 18.18 21.37
CA ASN A 123 17.02 19.59 20.94
C ASN A 123 17.01 20.54 22.12
#